data_AF-A0ABD5WGJ4-F1
#
_entry.id   AF-A0ABD5WGJ4-F1
#
_cell.length_a   1.000
_cell.length_b   1.000
_cell.length_c   1.000
_cell.angle_alpha   90.00
_cell.angle_beta   90.00
_cell.angle_gamma   90.00
#
_symmetry.space_group_name_H-M   'P 1'
#
loop_
_entity.id
_entity.type
_entity.pdbx_description
1 polymer ?
#
loop_
_entity_poly.entity_id
_entity_poly.type
_entity_poly.pdbx_seq_one_letter_code
_entity_poly.pdbx_strand_id
1 'polypeptide(L)'
;MDESGARRALVRGANPPPRPPETVTVEPSVTASVGPDGRRAPLYVTAEAPSGRTVRRYDGTDATAAADCAADLTADRDPQEVWLCERDQIRSWWGDGVVALLERRLATAARRADARPVVWTSETDGADGDGTGETGGDGTGRDEAVEDRYDVVLDL
;
A
#
# COMPACT_ATOMS: atom_id res chain seq x y z
N MET A 1 19.61 21.59 -14.33
CA MET A 1 19.35 21.34 -12.90
C MET A 1 18.21 20.35 -12.87
N ASP A 2 18.51 19.15 -12.41
CA ASP A 2 17.69 17.95 -12.46
C ASP A 2 16.33 18.11 -11.77
N GLU A 3 15.25 18.01 -12.55
CA GLU A 3 13.87 17.87 -12.09
C GLU A 3 13.42 16.39 -12.17
N SER A 4 14.23 15.45 -11.67
CA SER A 4 13.73 14.08 -11.39
C SER A 4 13.12 14.04 -9.99
N GLY A 5 12.06 14.84 -9.80
CA GLY A 5 11.16 14.65 -8.68
C GLY A 5 10.32 13.41 -8.96
N ALA A 6 10.70 12.25 -8.40
CA ALA A 6 9.91 11.03 -8.58
C ALA A 6 8.46 11.29 -8.17
N ARG A 7 7.55 11.20 -9.14
CA ARG A 7 6.11 11.45 -8.99
C ARG A 7 5.49 10.29 -8.22
N ARG A 8 4.78 10.61 -7.13
CA ARG A 8 4.04 9.62 -6.35
C ARG A 8 2.70 9.37 -7.04
N ALA A 9 2.36 8.10 -7.22
CA ALA A 9 1.05 7.71 -7.72
C ALA A 9 0.26 7.09 -6.56
N LEU A 10 -0.84 7.72 -6.15
CA LEU A 10 -1.84 7.09 -5.32
C LEU A 10 -2.84 6.36 -6.24
N VAL A 11 -2.97 5.06 -6.06
CA VAL A 11 -3.81 4.17 -6.86
C VAL A 11 -4.92 3.63 -5.97
N ARG A 12 -6.16 3.76 -6.40
CA ARG A 12 -7.33 3.20 -5.71
C ARG A 12 -8.02 2.18 -6.61
N GLY A 13 -8.42 1.04 -6.04
CA GLY A 13 -9.19 0.01 -6.76
C GLY A 13 -9.63 -1.15 -5.88
N ALA A 14 -10.53 -1.99 -6.39
CA ALA A 14 -11.04 -3.17 -5.70
C ALA A 14 -9.99 -4.29 -5.57
N ASN A 15 -9.05 -4.38 -6.51
CA ASN A 15 -7.95 -5.34 -6.48
C ASN A 15 -6.59 -4.61 -6.46
N PRO A 16 -5.56 -5.22 -5.84
CA PRO A 16 -4.21 -4.72 -5.98
C PRO A 16 -3.78 -4.82 -7.45
N PRO A 17 -3.24 -3.75 -8.05
CA PRO A 17 -2.79 -3.80 -9.42
C PRO A 17 -1.68 -4.87 -9.58
N PRO A 18 -1.55 -5.47 -10.77
CA PRO A 18 -0.55 -6.49 -11.02
C PRO A 18 0.85 -5.92 -10.74
N ARG A 19 1.53 -6.51 -9.75
CA ARG A 19 2.85 -6.07 -9.30
C ARG A 19 3.86 -6.44 -10.40
N PRO A 20 4.62 -5.47 -10.94
CA PRO A 20 5.69 -5.83 -11.87
C PRO A 20 6.73 -6.71 -11.15
N PRO A 21 7.50 -7.52 -11.91
CA PRO A 21 8.72 -8.09 -11.35
C PRO A 21 9.61 -6.93 -10.87
N GLU A 22 10.40 -7.15 -9.82
CA GLU A 22 11.35 -6.13 -9.32
C GLU A 22 10.68 -5.00 -8.53
N THR A 23 9.78 -5.36 -7.60
CA THR A 23 9.13 -4.41 -6.67
C THR A 23 9.49 -4.63 -5.23
N VAL A 24 9.61 -3.52 -4.48
CA VAL A 24 9.61 -3.54 -3.02
C VAL A 24 8.23 -3.12 -2.54
N THR A 25 7.58 -3.94 -1.72
CA THR A 25 6.25 -3.67 -1.17
C THR A 25 6.29 -3.60 0.35
N VAL A 26 5.47 -2.71 0.91
CA VAL A 26 5.10 -2.70 2.32
C VAL A 26 3.59 -2.89 2.40
N GLU A 27 3.15 -3.95 3.06
CA GLU A 27 1.73 -4.29 3.21
C GLU A 27 1.40 -4.67 4.65
N PRO A 28 0.20 -4.31 5.16
CA PRO A 28 -0.26 -4.81 6.45
C PRO A 28 -0.57 -6.30 6.38
N SER A 29 -0.53 -6.96 7.53
CA SER A 29 -1.06 -8.31 7.71
C SER A 29 -2.55 -8.36 7.38
N VAL A 30 -3.06 -9.47 6.86
CA VAL A 30 -4.52 -9.67 6.75
C VAL A 30 -5.20 -9.86 8.12
N THR A 31 -4.41 -10.11 9.18
CA THR A 31 -4.91 -10.30 10.55
C THR A 31 -4.31 -9.26 11.50
N ALA A 32 -5.15 -8.75 12.40
CA ALA A 32 -4.76 -7.85 13.48
C ALA A 32 -5.09 -8.48 14.84
N SER A 33 -4.21 -8.31 15.82
CA SER A 33 -4.49 -8.59 17.23
C SER A 33 -5.11 -7.36 17.89
N VAL A 34 -6.13 -7.57 18.73
CA VAL A 34 -6.76 -6.50 19.51
C VAL A 34 -6.35 -6.69 20.97
N GLY A 35 -5.62 -5.73 21.51
CA GLY A 35 -5.19 -5.69 22.90
C GLY A 35 -5.74 -4.47 23.65
N PRO A 36 -5.45 -4.34 24.96
CA PRO A 36 -5.87 -3.20 25.76
C PRO A 36 -5.29 -1.87 25.25
N ASP A 37 -4.15 -1.91 24.55
CA ASP A 37 -3.52 -0.75 23.91
C ASP A 37 -4.07 -0.45 22.50
N GLY A 38 -5.14 -1.14 22.08
CA GLY A 38 -5.76 -1.01 20.77
C GLY A 38 -5.43 -2.15 19.80
N ARG A 39 -5.77 -1.92 18.52
CA ARG A 39 -5.54 -2.88 17.43
C ARG A 39 -4.08 -2.76 16.96
N ARG A 40 -3.40 -3.89 16.81
CA ARG A 40 -2.04 -4.01 16.28
C ARG A 40 -2.01 -5.07 15.21
N ALA A 41 -1.38 -4.78 14.08
CA ALA A 41 -1.19 -5.77 13.03
C ALA A 41 0.26 -5.72 12.56
N PRO A 42 0.88 -6.85 12.20
CA PRO A 42 2.20 -6.83 11.58
C PRO A 42 2.20 -6.07 10.25
N LEU A 43 3.36 -5.53 9.89
CA LEU A 43 3.71 -5.08 8.54
C LEU A 43 4.63 -6.11 7.90
N TYR A 44 4.42 -6.36 6.61
CA TYR A 44 5.26 -7.20 5.80
C TYR A 44 6.00 -6.35 4.78
N VAL A 45 7.30 -6.55 4.68
CA VAL A 45 8.16 -5.99 3.64
C VAL A 45 8.53 -7.11 2.69
N THR A 46 8.11 -7.00 1.44
CA THR A 46 8.49 -7.94 0.39
C THR A 46 9.42 -7.23 -0.59
N ALA A 47 10.48 -7.89 -1.03
CA ALA A 47 11.26 -7.48 -2.20
C ALA A 47 11.28 -8.62 -3.20
N GLU A 48 10.74 -8.36 -4.38
CA GLU A 48 10.82 -9.26 -5.52
C GLU A 48 11.99 -8.81 -6.39
N ALA A 49 12.79 -9.77 -6.87
CA ALA A 49 13.90 -9.53 -7.77
C ALA A 49 14.11 -10.80 -8.62
N PRO A 50 14.86 -10.75 -9.74
CA PRO A 50 15.11 -11.93 -10.57
C PRO A 50 15.86 -13.02 -9.79
N SER A 51 16.64 -12.61 -8.78
CA SER A 51 17.35 -13.50 -7.85
C SER A 51 16.44 -14.25 -6.87
N GLY A 52 15.16 -13.90 -6.79
CA GLY A 52 14.19 -14.47 -5.86
C GLY A 52 13.51 -13.43 -4.97
N ARG A 53 12.58 -13.93 -4.14
CA ARG A 53 11.72 -13.14 -3.26
C ARG A 53 12.22 -13.14 -1.82
N THR A 54 12.31 -11.96 -1.22
CA THR A 54 12.56 -11.76 0.22
C THR A 54 11.27 -11.30 0.90
N VAL A 55 10.92 -11.89 2.06
CA VAL A 55 9.78 -11.46 2.88
C VAL A 55 10.25 -11.29 4.32
N ARG A 56 10.01 -10.11 4.91
CA ARG A 56 10.31 -9.81 6.31
C ARG A 56 9.07 -9.29 7.02
N ARG A 57 8.82 -9.78 8.23
CA ARG A 57 7.68 -9.39 9.07
C ARG A 57 8.17 -8.47 10.19
N TYR A 58 7.42 -7.41 10.43
CA TYR A 58 7.62 -6.44 11.50
C TYR A 58 6.35 -6.39 12.34
N ASP A 59 6.46 -6.60 13.64
CA ASP A 59 5.29 -6.58 14.51
C ASP A 59 4.81 -5.15 14.78
N GLY A 60 3.60 -5.06 15.34
CA GLY A 60 2.76 -3.86 15.52
C GLY A 60 3.37 -2.64 16.24
N THR A 61 4.64 -2.70 16.63
CA THR A 61 5.38 -1.64 17.32
C THR A 61 6.48 -1.01 16.48
N ASP A 62 6.89 -1.64 15.37
CA ASP A 62 8.15 -1.34 14.69
C ASP A 62 7.96 -0.91 13.22
N ALA A 63 7.00 -0.03 12.97
CA ALA A 63 6.77 0.53 11.64
C ALA A 63 8.01 1.26 11.08
N THR A 64 8.82 1.87 11.94
CA THR A 64 10.10 2.49 11.54
C THR A 64 11.06 1.44 10.99
N ALA A 65 11.18 0.28 11.63
CA ALA A 65 12.06 -0.79 11.17
C ALA A 65 11.57 -1.41 9.85
N ALA A 66 10.25 -1.48 9.64
CA ALA A 66 9.67 -1.87 8.34
C ALA A 66 10.05 -0.86 7.25
N ALA A 67 9.95 0.43 7.53
CA ALA A 67 10.33 1.51 6.61
C ALA A 67 11.83 1.50 6.27
N ASP A 68 12.69 1.33 7.28
CA ASP A 68 14.13 1.23 7.12
C ASP A 68 14.51 0.01 6.27
N CYS A 69 13.91 -1.15 6.56
CA CYS A 69 14.12 -2.35 5.77
C CYS A 69 13.70 -2.19 4.31
N ALA A 70 12.56 -1.56 4.05
CA ALA A 70 12.12 -1.31 2.70
C ALA A 70 13.09 -0.38 1.97
N ALA A 71 13.64 0.63 2.66
CA ALA A 71 14.66 1.51 2.11
C ALA A 71 15.97 0.76 1.80
N ASP A 72 16.43 -0.11 2.71
CA ASP A 72 17.62 -0.95 2.49
C ASP A 72 17.43 -1.88 1.30
N LEU A 73 16.28 -2.56 1.20
CA LEU A 73 15.97 -3.44 0.07
C LEU A 73 15.85 -2.68 -1.24
N THR A 74 15.33 -1.45 -1.20
CA THR A 74 15.26 -0.57 -2.38
C THR A 74 16.67 -0.21 -2.85
N ALA A 75 17.58 0.11 -1.93
CA ALA A 75 18.97 0.43 -2.27
C ALA A 75 19.79 -0.79 -2.74
N ASP A 76 19.49 -1.99 -2.23
CA ASP A 76 20.19 -3.24 -2.58
C ASP A 76 19.72 -3.83 -3.91
N ARG A 77 18.44 -3.64 -4.26
CA ARG A 77 17.79 -4.36 -5.37
C ARG A 77 17.42 -3.51 -6.57
N ASP A 78 17.54 -2.19 -6.48
CA ASP A 78 17.21 -1.25 -7.57
C ASP A 78 15.83 -1.55 -8.20
N PRO A 79 14.74 -1.60 -7.39
CA PRO A 79 13.43 -1.97 -7.88
C PRO A 79 12.87 -0.92 -8.84
N GLN A 80 12.03 -1.33 -9.78
CA GLN A 80 11.35 -0.39 -10.67
C GLN A 80 10.27 0.41 -9.94
N GLU A 81 9.59 -0.22 -8.97
CA GLU A 81 8.55 0.44 -8.18
C GLU A 81 8.64 0.07 -6.69
N VAL A 82 8.24 1.04 -5.86
CA VAL A 82 8.17 0.90 -4.40
C VAL A 82 6.75 1.16 -3.96
N TRP A 83 6.11 0.15 -3.40
CA TRP A 83 4.67 0.14 -3.13
C TRP A 83 4.38 0.21 -1.63
N LEU A 84 3.44 1.08 -1.25
CA LEU A 84 2.73 1.02 0.03
C LEU A 84 1.31 0.51 -0.23
N CYS A 85 1.02 -0.73 0.14
CA CYS A 85 -0.28 -1.35 -0.10
C CYS A 85 -1.25 -1.14 1.08
N GLU A 86 -2.55 -1.16 0.81
CA GLU A 86 -3.62 -1.08 1.82
C GLU A 86 -3.44 0.11 2.76
N ARG A 87 -3.15 1.28 2.19
CA ARG A 87 -2.90 2.52 2.93
C ARG A 87 -3.98 2.81 3.99
N ASP A 88 -5.26 2.65 3.65
CA ASP A 88 -6.37 2.91 4.58
C ASP A 88 -6.45 1.87 5.70
N GLN A 89 -6.08 0.61 5.44
CA GLN A 89 -5.98 -0.40 6.49
C GLN A 89 -4.82 -0.10 7.44
N ILE A 90 -3.65 0.30 6.92
CA ILE A 90 -2.53 0.77 7.75
C ILE A 90 -2.97 1.98 8.58
N ARG A 91 -3.69 2.93 7.98
CA ARG A 91 -4.24 4.09 8.69
C ARG A 91 -5.16 3.68 9.84
N SER A 92 -6.08 2.75 9.57
CA SER A 92 -7.04 2.24 10.55
C SER A 92 -6.36 1.58 11.76
N TRP A 93 -5.26 0.86 11.53
CA TRP A 93 -4.64 0.05 12.57
C TRP A 93 -3.43 0.69 13.25
N TRP A 94 -2.72 1.57 12.54
CA TRP A 94 -1.49 2.19 13.01
C TRP A 94 -1.58 3.71 13.15
N GLY A 95 -2.65 4.31 12.63
CA GLY A 95 -2.88 5.76 12.66
C GLY A 95 -2.19 6.53 11.52
N ASP A 96 -2.63 7.77 11.31
CA ASP A 96 -2.13 8.69 10.29
C ASP A 96 -0.60 8.91 10.37
N GLY A 97 -0.04 8.97 11.59
CA GLY A 97 1.38 9.21 11.79
C GLY A 97 2.27 8.13 11.20
N VAL A 98 1.84 6.86 11.28
CA VAL A 98 2.57 5.72 10.73
C VAL A 98 2.46 5.68 9.21
N VAL A 99 1.28 5.97 8.66
CA VAL A 99 1.10 6.09 7.20
C VAL A 99 2.00 7.18 6.64
N ALA A 100 1.98 8.38 7.23
CA ALA A 100 2.83 9.50 6.78
C ALA A 100 4.33 9.18 6.90
N LEU A 101 4.74 8.44 7.93
CA LEU A 101 6.12 7.97 8.09
C LEU A 101 6.52 7.01 6.97
N LEU A 102 5.72 5.96 6.73
CA LEU A 102 5.97 4.95 5.71
C LEU A 102 6.01 5.59 4.33
N GLU A 103 5.02 6.41 4.01
CA GLU A 103 4.94 7.18 2.77
C GLU A 103 6.21 8.01 2.53
N ARG A 104 6.60 8.85 3.50
CA ARG A 104 7.78 9.72 3.35
C ARG A 104 9.07 8.92 3.16
N ARG A 105 9.24 7.84 3.94
CA ARG A 105 10.43 6.98 3.88
C ARG A 105 10.52 6.24 2.54
N LEU A 106 9.42 5.63 2.10
CA LEU A 106 9.36 4.92 0.82
C LEU A 106 9.55 5.86 -0.36
N ALA A 107 8.95 7.06 -0.33
CA ALA A 107 9.16 8.06 -1.38
C ALA A 107 10.62 8.52 -1.45
N THR A 108 11.28 8.66 -0.30
CA THR A 108 12.70 9.02 -0.24
C THR A 108 13.58 7.89 -0.78
N ALA A 109 13.29 6.64 -0.43
CA ALA A 109 14.01 5.47 -0.94
C ALA A 109 13.83 5.32 -2.45
N ALA A 110 12.59 5.42 -2.94
CA ALA A 110 12.26 5.35 -4.35
C ALA A 110 13.01 6.42 -5.16
N ARG A 111 13.01 7.67 -4.69
CA ARG A 111 13.79 8.76 -5.30
C ARG A 111 15.28 8.49 -5.37
N ARG A 112 15.86 7.81 -4.38
CA ARG A 112 17.30 7.49 -4.37
C ARG A 112 17.66 6.37 -5.36
N ALA A 113 16.73 5.47 -5.62
CA ALA A 113 16.89 4.35 -6.55
C ALA A 113 16.27 4.63 -7.94
N ASP A 114 15.87 5.88 -8.23
CA ASP A 114 15.11 6.24 -9.44
C ASP A 114 13.84 5.39 -9.67
N ALA A 115 13.30 4.80 -8.60
CA ALA A 115 12.12 3.96 -8.63
C ALA A 115 10.84 4.80 -8.54
N ARG A 116 9.73 4.25 -9.06
CA ARG A 116 8.42 4.90 -8.93
C ARG A 116 7.75 4.58 -7.59
N PRO A 117 7.47 5.58 -6.74
CA PRO A 117 6.69 5.36 -5.53
C PRO A 117 5.19 5.23 -5.86
N VAL A 118 4.62 4.10 -5.49
CA VAL A 118 3.18 3.78 -5.64
C VAL A 118 2.57 3.62 -4.25
N VAL A 119 1.44 4.26 -4.02
CA VAL A 119 0.64 4.05 -2.82
C VAL A 119 -0.68 3.45 -3.29
N TRP A 120 -1.04 2.28 -2.81
CA TRP A 120 -2.28 1.62 -3.16
C TRP A 120 -3.21 1.54 -1.96
N THR A 121 -4.50 1.72 -2.21
CA THR A 121 -5.55 1.52 -1.22
C THR A 121 -6.70 0.74 -1.82
N SER A 122 -7.22 -0.24 -1.08
CA SER A 122 -8.41 -0.98 -1.49
C SER A 122 -9.66 -0.09 -1.34
N GLU A 123 -10.65 -0.28 -2.20
CA GLU A 123 -11.94 0.40 -2.07
C GLU A 123 -12.79 -0.08 -0.89
N THR A 124 -12.26 -0.97 -0.07
CA THR A 124 -12.98 -1.56 1.03
C THR A 124 -13.14 -0.55 2.17
N ASP A 125 -14.40 -0.23 2.44
CA ASP A 125 -14.90 0.58 3.56
C ASP A 125 -14.89 2.11 3.38
N GLY A 126 -15.69 2.57 2.42
CA GLY A 126 -16.33 3.90 2.46
C GLY A 126 -17.71 3.88 3.14
N ALA A 127 -17.99 2.90 4.00
CA ALA A 127 -19.33 2.68 4.58
C ALA A 127 -19.41 3.09 6.06
N ASP A 128 -18.92 4.28 6.39
CA ASP A 128 -19.28 4.94 7.65
C ASP A 128 -19.95 6.29 7.34
N GLY A 129 -21.29 6.31 7.29
CA GLY A 129 -22.08 7.54 7.33
C GLY A 129 -23.48 7.51 6.70
N ASP A 130 -24.47 7.05 7.47
CA ASP A 130 -25.87 7.54 7.56
C ASP A 130 -26.61 7.98 6.26
N GLY A 131 -27.56 7.16 5.82
CA GLY A 131 -28.49 7.48 4.74
C GLY A 131 -29.65 6.50 4.66
N THR A 132 -30.78 6.91 5.22
CA THR A 132 -32.07 6.24 5.30
C THR A 132 -32.61 5.73 3.95
N GLY A 133 -33.12 4.49 3.93
CA GLY A 133 -34.39 4.18 3.26
C GLY A 133 -34.37 3.57 1.85
N GLU A 134 -35.12 2.46 1.76
CA GLU A 134 -35.94 2.02 0.61
C GLU A 134 -35.34 1.08 -0.46
N THR A 135 -35.66 -0.21 -0.24
CA THR A 135 -36.40 -1.13 -1.13
C THR A 135 -36.09 -1.17 -2.64
N GLY A 136 -35.68 -2.36 -3.09
CA GLY A 136 -36.20 -2.97 -4.32
C GLY A 136 -35.16 -3.20 -5.42
N GLY A 137 -35.02 -4.47 -5.86
CA GLY A 137 -34.24 -4.79 -7.04
C GLY A 137 -33.88 -6.28 -7.17
N ASP A 138 -34.90 -7.11 -7.39
CA ASP A 138 -34.76 -8.41 -8.05
C ASP A 138 -34.21 -8.19 -9.48
N GLY A 139 -33.22 -8.96 -9.93
CA GLY A 139 -32.78 -8.88 -11.33
C GLY A 139 -31.41 -9.46 -11.64
N THR A 140 -31.43 -10.64 -12.23
CA THR A 140 -30.38 -11.39 -12.92
C THR A 140 -29.41 -10.61 -13.82
N GLY A 141 -28.17 -11.09 -13.88
CA GLY A 141 -27.16 -10.80 -14.92
C GLY A 141 -25.98 -10.03 -14.33
N ARG A 142 -24.73 -10.23 -14.71
CA ARG A 142 -24.11 -10.92 -15.83
C ARG A 142 -22.62 -11.03 -15.45
N ASP A 143 -21.93 -12.04 -15.94
CA ASP A 143 -20.46 -12.13 -15.89
C ASP A 143 -19.91 -10.94 -16.70
N GLU A 144 -19.75 -9.78 -16.06
CA GLU A 144 -19.08 -8.61 -16.61
C GLU A 144 -17.63 -8.68 -16.14
N ALA A 145 -16.72 -8.85 -17.10
CA ALA A 145 -15.32 -8.55 -16.90
C ALA A 145 -15.23 -7.09 -16.46
N VAL A 146 -15.12 -6.88 -15.15
CA VAL A 146 -14.82 -5.58 -14.55
C VAL A 146 -13.47 -5.15 -15.10
N GLU A 147 -13.51 -4.23 -16.07
CA GLU A 147 -12.34 -3.42 -16.40
C GLU A 147 -11.96 -2.70 -15.10
N ASP A 148 -10.91 -3.21 -14.44
CA ASP A 148 -10.46 -2.72 -13.14
C ASP A 148 -10.06 -1.24 -13.32
N ARG A 149 -10.96 -0.36 -12.88
CA ARG A 149 -10.90 1.08 -13.16
C ARG A 149 -10.04 1.74 -12.10
N TYR A 150 -8.73 1.66 -12.28
CA TYR A 150 -7.79 2.33 -11.38
C TYR A 150 -7.86 3.85 -11.54
N ASP A 151 -8.16 4.56 -10.46
CA ASP A 151 -7.97 6.02 -10.40
C ASP A 151 -6.55 6.31 -9.89
N VAL A 152 -5.75 7.00 -10.72
CA VAL A 152 -4.37 7.37 -10.40
C VAL A 152 -4.32 8.86 -10.09
N VAL A 153 -4.20 9.21 -8.82
CA VAL A 153 -3.98 10.59 -8.38
C VAL A 153 -2.47 10.84 -8.25
N LEU A 154 -1.97 11.82 -9.00
CA LEU A 154 -0.59 12.28 -8.89
C LEU A 154 -0.53 13.39 -7.84
N ASP A 155 0.21 13.15 -6.76
CA ASP A 155 0.52 14.19 -5.78
C ASP A 155 1.73 15.00 -6.31
N LEU A 156 1.49 16.30 -6.58
CA LEU A 156 2.41 17.24 -7.23
C LEU A 156 3.29 17.97 -6.21
#